data_AF-A0A134CF08-F1
#
_entry.id   AF-A0A134CF08-F1
#
_cell.length_a   1.000
_cell.length_b   1.000
_cell.length_c   1.000
_cell.angle_alpha   90.00
_cell.angle_beta   90.00
_cell.angle_gamma   90.00
#
_symmetry.space_group_name_H-M   'P 1'
#
loop_
_entity.id
_entity.type
_entity.pdbx_description
1 polymer ?
#
loop_
_entity_poly.entity_id
_entity_poly.type
_entity_poly.pdbx_seq_one_letter_code
_entity_poly.pdbx_strand_id
1 'polypeptide(L)'
;MKDKVQQFGKWAEEHWLSLVIIMVTGMMAFLVLVLVSWLIGYWANALYHMSFELESCWSGVATVGTGLGSVAALATTAWAKYHTDSKYNSQEGEPPTLRGDDIG
;
A
#
# COMPACT_ATOMS: atom_id res chain seq x y z
N MET A 1 1.82 5.02 -31.09
CA MET A 1 1.65 5.53 -29.71
C MET A 1 0.63 4.72 -28.92
N LYS A 2 -0.55 4.44 -29.49
CA LYS A 2 -1.58 3.58 -28.86
C LYS A 2 -1.05 2.18 -28.49
N ASP A 3 -0.25 1.58 -29.36
CA ASP A 3 0.30 0.22 -29.12
C ASP A 3 1.28 0.18 -27.94
N LYS A 4 2.08 1.24 -27.76
CA LYS A 4 3.01 1.35 -26.62
C LYS A 4 2.27 1.52 -25.29
N VAL A 5 1.16 2.27 -25.29
CA VAL A 5 0.31 2.43 -24.10
C VAL A 5 -0.41 1.12 -23.76
N GLN A 6 -0.89 0.38 -24.76
CA GLN A 6 -1.49 -0.93 -24.56
C GLN A 6 -0.48 -1.97 -24.06
N GLN A 7 0.74 -1.96 -24.59
CA GLN A 7 1.81 -2.86 -24.15
C GLN A 7 2.22 -2.56 -22.70
N PHE A 8 2.31 -1.28 -22.33
CA PHE A 8 2.55 -0.89 -20.94
C PHE A 8 1.39 -1.28 -20.02
N GLY A 9 0.15 -1.11 -20.47
CA GLY A 9 -1.05 -1.53 -19.72
C GLY A 9 -1.02 -3.01 -19.38
N LYS A 10 -0.72 -3.88 -20.37
CA LYS A 10 -0.59 -5.33 -20.15
C LYS A 10 0.55 -5.69 -19.20
N TRP A 11 1.69 -5.01 -19.33
CA TRP A 11 2.83 -5.23 -18.44
C TRP A 11 2.50 -4.81 -16.99
N ALA A 12 1.80 -3.69 -16.83
CA ALA A 12 1.39 -3.18 -15.53
C ALA A 12 0.29 -4.04 -14.89
N GLU A 13 -0.60 -4.62 -15.69
CA GLU A 13 -1.54 -5.66 -15.29
C GLU A 13 -0.72 -6.83 -14.72
N GLU A 14 0.18 -7.42 -15.50
CA GLU A 14 1.03 -8.56 -15.09
C GLU A 14 1.87 -8.32 -13.80
N HIS A 15 2.20 -7.08 -13.46
CA HIS A 15 3.05 -6.74 -12.31
C HIS A 15 2.33 -5.92 -11.23
N TRP A 16 0.99 -5.83 -11.28
CA TRP A 16 0.22 -4.90 -10.45
C TRP A 16 0.50 -5.08 -8.95
N LEU A 17 0.62 -6.32 -8.49
CA LEU A 17 0.79 -6.66 -7.08
C LEU A 17 2.18 -6.23 -6.58
N SER A 18 3.23 -6.43 -7.38
CA SER A 18 4.59 -5.96 -7.06
C SER A 18 4.67 -4.43 -7.02
N LEU A 19 3.99 -3.74 -7.96
CA LEU A 19 3.93 -2.28 -7.99
C LEU A 19 3.24 -1.73 -6.72
N VAL A 20 2.12 -2.33 -6.31
CA VAL A 20 1.41 -1.96 -5.08
C VAL A 20 2.28 -2.20 -3.84
N ILE A 21 2.97 -3.34 -3.73
CA ILE A 21 3.84 -3.64 -2.59
C ILE A 21 4.97 -2.61 -2.47
N ILE A 22 5.64 -2.28 -3.58
CA ILE A 22 6.74 -1.28 -3.57
C ILE A 22 6.21 0.07 -3.14
N MET A 23 5.06 0.50 -3.67
CA MET A 23 4.43 1.76 -3.30
C MET A 23 4.07 1.81 -1.81
N VAL A 24 3.37 0.79 -1.30
CA VAL A 24 2.97 0.72 0.12
C VAL A 24 4.19 0.70 1.03
N THR A 25 5.23 -0.07 0.69
CA THR A 25 6.47 -0.15 1.48
C THR A 25 7.18 1.21 1.54
N GLY A 26 7.28 1.90 0.40
CA GLY A 26 7.86 3.24 0.34
C GLY A 26 7.06 4.27 1.16
N MET A 27 5.73 4.22 1.06
CA MET A 27 4.85 5.08 1.86
C MET A 27 4.96 4.80 3.37
N MET A 28 5.07 3.54 3.77
CA MET A 28 5.27 3.17 5.18
C MET A 28 6.63 3.64 5.71
N ALA A 29 7.70 3.55 4.92
CA ALA A 29 8.99 4.11 5.30
C ALA A 29 8.92 5.64 5.48
N PHE A 30 8.26 6.34 4.56
CA PHE A 30 8.04 7.78 4.68
C PHE A 30 7.21 8.14 5.92
N LEU A 31 6.16 7.37 6.22
CA LEU A 31 5.35 7.53 7.42
C LEU A 31 6.18 7.45 8.71
N VAL A 32 7.10 6.49 8.79
CA VAL A 32 8.01 6.38 9.94
C VAL A 32 8.85 7.64 10.08
N LEU A 33 9.37 8.21 8.99
CA LEU A 33 10.11 9.48 9.03
C LEU A 33 9.23 10.64 9.53
N VAL A 34 7.96 10.68 9.14
CA VAL A 34 7.00 11.69 9.62
C VAL A 34 6.73 11.51 11.12
N LEU A 35 6.56 10.28 11.61
CA LEU A 35 6.38 10.02 13.04
C LEU A 35 7.61 10.40 13.86
N VAL A 36 8.81 10.13 13.33
CA VAL A 36 10.08 10.55 13.95
C VAL A 36 10.18 12.07 13.98
N SER A 37 9.78 12.77 12.91
CA SER A 37 9.80 14.23 12.88
C SER A 37 8.80 14.84 13.87
N TRP A 38 7.63 14.23 14.06
CA TRP A 38 6.67 14.64 15.09
C TRP A 38 7.20 14.43 16.50
N LEU A 39 7.86 13.29 16.75
CA LEU A 39 8.48 13.02 18.05
C LEU A 39 9.53 14.08 18.36
N ILE A 40 10.45 14.35 17.41
CA ILE A 40 11.48 15.39 17.56
C ILE A 40 10.82 16.76 17.76
N GLY A 41 9.80 17.10 16.97
CA GLY A 41 9.07 18.36 17.09
C GLY A 41 8.41 18.55 18.45
N TYR A 42 7.83 17.49 19.01
CA TYR A 42 7.23 17.49 20.34
C TYR A 42 8.27 17.82 21.43
N TRP A 43 9.43 17.14 21.42
CA TRP A 43 10.50 17.40 22.38
C TRP A 43 11.15 18.78 22.17
N ALA A 44 11.32 19.22 20.92
CA ALA A 44 11.87 20.53 20.60
C ALA A 44 10.95 21.69 21.04
N ASN A 45 9.63 21.51 20.94
CA ASN A 45 8.66 22.47 21.48
C ASN A 45 8.78 22.60 23.01
N ALA A 46 8.93 21.47 23.70
CA ALA A 46 9.06 21.44 25.16
C ALA A 46 10.40 22.02 25.68
N LEU A 47 11.52 21.76 24.97
CA LEU A 47 12.87 22.13 25.44
C LEU A 47 13.35 23.48 24.90
N TYR A 48 12.94 23.87 23.70
CA TYR A 48 13.44 25.07 23.00
C TYR A 48 12.36 26.10 22.71
N HIS A 49 11.14 25.94 23.22
CA HIS A 49 9.99 26.82 22.97
C HIS A 49 9.69 27.06 21.47
N MET A 50 10.02 26.09 20.61
CA MET A 50 9.66 26.14 19.19
C MET A 50 8.16 25.92 19.00
N SER A 51 7.50 26.76 18.22
CA SER A 51 6.07 26.66 17.90
C SER A 51 5.74 25.46 17.00
N PHE A 52 5.74 24.24 17.55
CA PHE A 52 5.31 23.05 16.81
C PHE A 52 3.78 22.92 16.90
N GLU A 53 3.13 22.86 15.74
CA GLU A 53 1.67 22.88 15.61
C GLU A 53 1.09 21.46 15.71
N LEU A 54 0.45 21.15 16.85
CA LEU A 54 -0.16 19.84 17.07
C LEU A 54 -1.32 19.53 16.12
N GLU A 55 -1.95 20.53 15.50
CA GLU A 55 -2.98 20.30 14.49
C GLU A 55 -2.43 19.59 13.25
N SER A 56 -1.16 19.83 12.90
CA SER A 56 -0.49 19.11 11.81
C SER A 56 -0.46 17.59 12.06
N CYS A 57 -0.26 17.19 13.33
CA CYS A 57 -0.31 15.78 13.73
C CYS A 57 -1.70 15.20 13.52
N TRP A 58 -2.77 15.94 13.84
CA TRP A 58 -4.13 15.44 13.73
C TRP A 58 -4.59 15.29 12.28
N SER A 59 -4.25 16.26 11.42
CA SER A 59 -4.42 16.16 9.97
C SER A 59 -3.64 14.97 9.38
N GLY A 60 -2.41 14.77 9.86
CA GLY A 60 -1.59 13.63 9.50
C GLY A 60 -2.24 12.30 9.87
N VAL A 61 -2.67 12.13 11.13
CA VAL A 61 -3.34 10.91 11.61
C VAL A 61 -4.58 10.57 10.78
N ALA A 62 -5.40 11.57 10.45
CA ALA A 62 -6.57 11.38 9.60
C ALA A 62 -6.19 10.85 8.20
N THR A 63 -5.15 11.43 7.60
CA THR A 63 -4.64 11.03 6.27
C THR A 63 -4.11 9.59 6.30
N VAL A 64 -3.40 9.21 7.36
CA VAL A 64 -2.92 7.84 7.55
C VAL A 64 -4.08 6.87 7.70
N GLY A 65 -5.11 7.23 8.47
CA GLY A 65 -6.33 6.42 8.59
C GLY A 65 -7.01 6.16 7.25
N THR A 66 -7.13 7.20 6.41
CA THR A 66 -7.65 7.04 5.04
C THR A 66 -6.75 6.14 4.19
N GLY A 67 -5.43 6.29 4.27
CA GLY A 67 -4.47 5.45 3.55
C GLY A 67 -4.50 3.99 3.99
N LEU A 68 -4.69 3.70 5.28
CA LEU A 68 -4.86 2.33 5.77
C LEU A 68 -6.14 1.69 5.22
N GLY A 69 -7.22 2.46 5.11
CA GLY A 69 -8.47 1.99 4.51
C GLY A 69 -8.30 1.54 3.06
N SER A 70 -7.52 2.27 2.26
CA SER A 70 -7.27 1.89 0.86
C SER A 70 -6.38 0.65 0.75
N VAL A 71 -5.36 0.51 1.59
CA VAL A 71 -4.53 -0.71 1.64
C VAL A 71 -5.35 -1.93 2.08
N ALA A 72 -6.22 -1.78 3.07
CA ALA A 72 -7.12 -2.85 3.51
C ALA A 72 -8.07 -3.29 2.39
N ALA A 73 -8.60 -2.34 1.60
CA ALA A 73 -9.41 -2.65 0.43
C ALA A 73 -8.63 -3.48 -0.61
N LEU A 74 -7.39 -3.08 -0.92
CA LEU A 74 -6.51 -3.82 -1.84
C LEU A 74 -6.13 -5.22 -1.32
N ALA A 75 -5.91 -5.37 -0.01
CA ALA A 75 -5.67 -6.67 0.59
C ALA A 75 -6.92 -7.58 0.48
N THR A 76 -8.11 -7.00 0.64
CA THR A 76 -9.37 -7.72 0.54
C THR A 76 -9.62 -8.20 -0.90
N THR A 77 -9.31 -7.39 -1.91
CA THR A 77 -9.44 -7.80 -3.31
C THR A 77 -8.43 -8.89 -3.69
N ALA A 78 -7.17 -8.76 -3.23
CA ALA A 78 -6.15 -9.80 -3.42
C ALA A 78 -6.58 -11.13 -2.79
N TRP A 79 -7.11 -11.09 -1.57
CA TRP A 79 -7.60 -12.29 -0.89
C TRP A 79 -8.83 -12.90 -1.56
N ALA A 80 -9.77 -12.08 -2.03
CA ALA A 80 -10.93 -12.54 -2.77
C ALA A 80 -10.52 -13.23 -4.10
N LYS A 81 -9.53 -12.68 -4.80
CA LYS A 81 -8.94 -13.32 -6.00
C LYS A 81 -8.34 -14.67 -5.65
N TYR A 82 -7.47 -14.73 -4.65
CA TYR A 82 -6.84 -15.97 -4.19
C TYR A 82 -7.87 -17.02 -3.76
N HIS A 83 -8.89 -16.61 -3.00
CA HIS A 83 -9.95 -17.52 -2.54
C HIS A 83 -10.77 -18.10 -3.70
N THR A 84 -11.14 -17.25 -4.67
CA THR A 84 -11.89 -17.68 -5.85
C THR A 84 -11.07 -18.65 -6.69
N ASP A 85 -9.79 -18.33 -6.92
CA ASP A 85 -8.90 -19.17 -7.71
C ASP A 85 -8.61 -20.52 -7.05
N SER A 86 -8.37 -20.52 -5.73
CA SER A 86 -8.21 -21.73 -4.93
C SER A 86 -9.44 -22.64 -4.98
N LYS A 87 -10.66 -22.07 -5.02
CA LYS A 87 -11.91 -22.84 -5.03
C LYS A 87 -12.23 -23.50 -6.38
N TYR A 88 -11.87 -22.86 -7.49
CA TYR A 88 -12.32 -23.29 -8.82
C TYR A 88 -11.21 -23.85 -9.72
N ASN A 89 -9.94 -23.51 -9.45
CA ASN A 89 -8.82 -23.87 -10.31
C ASN A 89 -7.75 -24.76 -9.61
N SER A 90 -7.96 -25.14 -8.35
CA SER A 90 -7.00 -25.92 -7.55
C SER A 90 -7.63 -27.17 -6.93
N GLN A 91 -6.86 -28.24 -6.72
CA GLN A 91 -7.32 -29.40 -5.95
C GLN A 91 -7.39 -29.06 -4.45
N GLU A 92 -8.28 -29.73 -3.70
CA GLU A 92 -8.41 -29.51 -2.25
C GLU A 92 -7.08 -29.75 -1.53
N GLY A 93 -6.58 -28.71 -0.86
CA GLY A 93 -5.31 -28.75 -0.13
C GLY A 93 -4.07 -28.37 -0.95
N GLU A 94 -4.19 -28.16 -2.25
CA GLU A 94 -3.12 -27.60 -3.08
C GLU A 94 -3.27 -26.07 -3.20
N PRO A 95 -2.18 -25.30 -3.05
CA PRO A 95 -2.20 -23.89 -3.37
C PRO A 95 -2.50 -23.71 -4.87
N PRO A 96 -3.20 -22.63 -5.27
CA PRO A 96 -3.42 -22.35 -6.68
C PRO A 96 -2.10 -22.32 -7.44
N THR A 97 -2.06 -23.07 -8.54
CA THR A 97 -0.94 -23.01 -9.47
C THR A 97 -0.90 -21.60 -10.03
N LEU A 98 0.15 -20.84 -9.70
CA LEU A 98 0.43 -19.54 -10.31
C LEU A 98 0.66 -19.76 -11.81
N ARG A 99 -0.40 -19.71 -12.59
CA ARG A 99 -0.34 -19.62 -14.03
C ARG A 99 0.20 -18.22 -14.33
N GLY A 100 1.04 -18.08 -15.36
CA GLY A 100 1.55 -16.77 -15.80
C GLY A 100 0.44 -15.76 -16.16
N ASP A 101 -0.80 -16.22 -16.18
CA ASP A 101 -2.02 -15.50 -16.52
C ASP A 101 -2.73 -14.94 -15.25
N ASP A 102 -2.40 -15.46 -14.05
CA ASP A 102 -3.06 -15.13 -12.77
C ASP A 102 -2.53 -13.85 -12.12
N ILE A 103 -1.52 -13.26 -12.75
CA ILE A 103 -0.93 -11.98 -12.38
C ILE A 103 -1.62 -10.81 -13.10
N GLY A 104 -2.80 -11.00 -13.70
CA GLY A 104 -3.63 -9.91 -14.26
C GLY A 104 -4.47 -9.16 -13.23
#